data_AF-A0A2E6TYD0-F1
#
_entry.id   AF-A0A2E6TYD0-F1
#
_cell.length_a   1.000
_cell.length_b   1.000
_cell.length_c   1.000
_cell.angle_alpha   90.00
_cell.angle_beta   90.00
_cell.angle_gamma   90.00
#
_symmetry.space_group_name_H-M   'P 1'
#
loop_
_entity.id
_entity.type
_entity.pdbx_description
1 polymer ?
#
loop_
_entity_poly.entity_id
_entity_poly.type
_entity_poly.pdbx_seq_one_letter_code
_entity_poly.pdbx_strand_id
1 'polypeptide(L)'
;MKNITQEELDRLDSCQSPQDWRDACDAIKEARAGMYPDDWWQKVKQSGMMDGILSRWDEDSDLKTIHFTDASSLCKYMADGKYRSE
;
A
#
# COMPACT_ATOMS: atom_id res chain seq x y z
N MET A 1 -13.00 -11.15 -8.71
CA MET A 1 -11.59 -11.56 -8.46
C MET A 1 -11.49 -12.16 -7.08
N LYS A 2 -10.49 -13.02 -6.78
CA LYS A 2 -10.32 -13.58 -5.44
C LYS A 2 -9.95 -12.47 -4.45
N ASN A 3 -10.69 -12.39 -3.35
CA ASN A 3 -10.47 -11.44 -2.26
C ASN A 3 -9.02 -11.50 -1.74
N ILE A 4 -8.53 -10.41 -1.16
CA ILE A 4 -7.25 -10.40 -0.43
C ILE A 4 -7.38 -11.30 0.82
N THR A 5 -6.35 -12.07 1.12
CA THR A 5 -6.31 -12.90 2.33
C THR A 5 -5.81 -12.09 3.53
N GLN A 6 -6.07 -12.59 4.74
CA GLN A 6 -5.55 -11.97 5.96
C GLN A 6 -4.02 -11.99 5.99
N GLU A 7 -3.39 -13.06 5.51
CA GLU A 7 -1.93 -13.17 5.43
C GLU A 7 -1.30 -12.10 4.52
N GLU A 8 -1.97 -11.76 3.42
CA GLU A 8 -1.53 -10.70 2.51
C GLU A 8 -1.67 -9.32 3.16
N LEU A 9 -2.73 -9.10 3.94
CA LEU A 9 -2.91 -7.88 4.74
C LEU A 9 -1.87 -7.76 5.85
N ASP A 10 -1.60 -8.84 6.59
CA ASP A 10 -0.56 -8.86 7.62
C ASP A 10 0.82 -8.58 7.03
N ARG A 11 1.09 -9.13 5.84
CA ARG A 11 2.34 -8.87 5.13
C ARG A 11 2.49 -7.40 4.77
N LEU A 12 1.41 -6.76 4.30
CA LEU A 12 1.36 -5.33 4.03
C LEU A 12 1.54 -4.49 5.30
N ASP A 13 0.89 -4.86 6.41
CA ASP A 13 1.03 -4.16 7.70
C ASP A 13 2.45 -4.24 8.27
N SER A 14 3.13 -5.37 8.04
CA SER A 14 4.49 -5.60 8.51
C SER A 14 5.55 -4.78 7.77
N CYS A 15 5.23 -4.25 6.58
CA CYS A 15 6.17 -3.50 5.75
C CYS A 15 6.68 -2.25 6.49
N GLN A 16 8.00 -2.20 6.73
CA GLN A 16 8.62 -1.05 7.41
C GLN A 16 9.10 0.02 6.42
N SER A 17 9.22 -0.32 5.13
CA SER A 17 9.74 0.59 4.10
C SER A 17 8.87 0.63 2.84
N PRO A 18 8.92 1.75 2.08
CA PRO A 18 8.41 1.87 0.72
C PRO A 18 8.73 0.67 -0.17
N GLN A 19 9.96 0.17 -0.04
CA GLN A 19 10.48 -0.96 -0.81
C GLN A 19 9.78 -2.28 -0.42
N ASP A 20 9.68 -2.59 0.88
CA ASP A 20 8.96 -3.78 1.36
C ASP A 20 7.49 -3.78 0.93
N TRP A 21 6.86 -2.60 0.95
CA TRP A 21 5.48 -2.44 0.52
C TRP A 21 5.32 -2.68 -0.98
N ARG A 22 6.27 -2.20 -1.79
CA ARG A 22 6.32 -2.49 -3.22
C ARG A 22 6.44 -3.98 -3.48
N ASP A 23 7.39 -4.65 -2.83
CA ASP A 23 7.58 -6.09 -2.95
C ASP A 23 6.34 -6.88 -2.53
N ALA A 24 5.66 -6.46 -1.45
CA ALA A 24 4.41 -7.07 -1.01
C ALA A 24 3.27 -6.87 -2.05
N CYS A 25 3.13 -5.66 -2.59
CA CYS A 25 2.18 -5.39 -3.66
C CYS A 25 2.45 -6.20 -4.93
N ASP A 26 3.72 -6.25 -5.36
CA ASP A 26 4.13 -6.97 -6.56
C ASP A 26 3.88 -8.46 -6.37
N ALA A 27 4.21 -9.04 -5.21
CA ALA A 27 3.90 -10.45 -4.90
C ALA A 27 2.40 -10.77 -5.01
N ILE A 28 1.53 -9.90 -4.51
CA ILE A 28 0.08 -10.10 -4.55
C ILE A 28 -0.47 -9.94 -5.98
N LYS A 29 0.11 -9.03 -6.77
CA LYS A 29 -0.17 -8.88 -8.20
C LYS A 29 0.29 -10.10 -8.98
N GLU A 30 1.51 -10.57 -8.78
CA GLU A 30 2.05 -11.76 -9.44
C GLU A 30 1.19 -12.99 -9.14
N ALA A 31 0.76 -13.16 -7.89
CA ALA A 31 -0.18 -14.21 -7.50
C ALA A 31 -1.54 -14.15 -8.21
N ARG A 32 -1.89 -13.01 -8.81
CA ARG A 32 -3.18 -12.74 -9.48
C ARG A 32 -3.04 -12.24 -10.91
N ALA A 33 -1.97 -12.65 -11.60
CA ALA A 33 -1.71 -12.32 -13.01
C ALA A 33 -1.67 -10.80 -13.30
N GLY A 34 -1.11 -10.02 -12.36
CA GLY A 34 -0.91 -8.58 -12.49
C GLY A 34 -2.09 -7.71 -12.02
N MET A 35 -3.15 -8.31 -11.48
CA MET A 35 -4.35 -7.59 -11.03
C MET A 35 -4.50 -7.63 -9.51
N TYR A 36 -4.88 -6.49 -8.92
CA TYR A 36 -5.25 -6.45 -7.50
C TYR A 36 -6.67 -7.03 -7.29
N PRO A 37 -6.95 -7.64 -6.11
CA PRO A 37 -8.30 -7.94 -5.67
C PRO A 37 -9.19 -6.69 -5.64
N ASP A 38 -10.46 -6.78 -6.05
CA ASP A 38 -11.45 -5.71 -5.83
C ASP A 38 -11.55 -5.28 -4.35
N ASP A 39 -11.56 -6.26 -3.45
CA ASP A 39 -11.68 -6.01 -2.00
C ASP A 39 -10.38 -5.54 -1.36
N TRP A 40 -9.23 -5.57 -2.07
CA TRP A 40 -7.95 -5.10 -1.53
C TRP A 40 -8.10 -3.70 -0.97
N TRP A 41 -8.64 -2.78 -1.78
CA TRP A 41 -8.68 -1.37 -1.43
C TRP A 41 -9.54 -1.13 -0.20
N GLN A 42 -10.69 -1.78 -0.16
CA GLN A 42 -11.59 -1.71 0.99
C GLN A 42 -10.96 -2.30 2.25
N LYS A 43 -10.22 -3.42 2.14
CA LYS A 43 -9.58 -4.08 3.28
C LYS A 43 -8.39 -3.32 3.82
N VAL A 44 -7.53 -2.78 2.96
CA VAL A 44 -6.40 -1.91 3.37
C VAL A 44 -6.95 -0.66 4.05
N LYS A 45 -8.01 -0.05 3.49
CA LYS A 45 -8.67 1.12 4.10
C LYS A 45 -9.36 0.79 5.43
N GLN A 46 -10.05 -0.36 5.53
CA GLN A 46 -10.72 -0.81 6.76
C GLN A 46 -9.73 -1.20 7.87
N SER A 47 -8.56 -1.74 7.50
CA SER A 47 -7.56 -2.17 8.48
C SER A 47 -6.89 -0.99 9.18
N GLY A 48 -7.03 0.24 8.68
CA GLY A 48 -6.36 1.42 9.24
C GLY A 48 -4.84 1.42 9.07
N MET A 49 -4.27 0.39 8.43
CA MET A 49 -2.83 0.26 8.17
C MET A 49 -2.26 1.44 7.40
N MET A 50 -3.05 2.14 6.59
CA MET A 50 -2.63 3.37 5.94
C MET A 50 -2.17 4.41 6.96
N ASP A 51 -2.92 4.62 8.04
CA ASP A 51 -2.58 5.63 9.04
C ASP A 51 -1.28 5.26 9.77
N GLY A 52 -1.11 3.99 10.12
CA GLY A 52 0.10 3.49 10.79
C GLY A 52 1.34 3.49 9.90
N ILE A 53 1.21 3.11 8.63
CA ILE A 53 2.32 3.07 7.68
C ILE A 53 2.68 4.47 7.21
N LEU A 54 1.68 5.31 6.91
CA LEU A 54 1.91 6.73 6.64
C LEU A 54 2.60 7.34 7.85
N SER A 55 2.06 7.27 9.06
CA SER A 55 2.69 7.83 10.27
C SER A 55 4.12 7.31 10.52
N ARG A 56 4.45 6.07 10.13
CA ARG A 56 5.81 5.52 10.22
C ARG A 56 6.76 6.11 9.19
N TRP A 57 6.24 6.52 8.04
CA TRP A 57 6.99 7.12 6.94
C TRP A 57 6.91 8.66 6.93
N ASP A 58 5.98 9.24 7.72
CA ASP A 58 5.61 10.66 7.83
C ASP A 58 6.52 11.48 8.75
N GLU A 59 7.70 10.98 9.14
CA GLU A 59 8.68 11.86 9.80
C GLU A 59 9.13 13.01 8.86
N ASP A 60 8.69 13.05 7.59
CA ASP A 60 9.10 14.08 6.62
C ASP A 60 8.04 14.60 5.60
N SER A 61 6.72 14.33 5.64
CA SER A 61 5.84 14.99 4.63
C SER A 61 4.41 15.38 4.99
N ASP A 62 4.02 16.47 4.34
CA ASP A 62 2.75 17.17 4.25
C ASP A 62 1.62 16.32 3.61
N LEU A 63 1.38 15.10 4.10
CA LEU A 63 0.47 14.10 3.51
C LEU A 63 -1.03 14.39 3.71
N LYS A 64 -1.39 15.60 4.17
CA LYS A 64 -2.76 15.94 4.61
C LYS A 64 -3.84 15.89 3.52
N THR A 65 -3.53 15.62 2.25
CA THR A 65 -4.53 15.75 1.18
C THR A 65 -4.36 14.85 -0.05
N ILE A 66 -3.71 13.68 0.06
CA ILE A 66 -3.68 12.76 -1.09
C ILE A 66 -4.94 11.88 -1.09
N HIS A 67 -5.91 12.26 -1.91
CA HIS A 67 -7.04 11.41 -2.25
C HIS A 67 -6.58 10.26 -3.15
N PHE A 68 -6.17 9.16 -2.54
CA PHE A 68 -5.95 7.91 -3.27
C PHE A 68 -7.30 7.38 -3.78
N THR A 69 -7.47 7.36 -5.10
CA THR A 69 -8.70 6.89 -5.76
C THR A 69 -8.69 5.41 -6.11
N ASP A 70 -7.52 4.77 -6.08
CA ASP A 70 -7.33 3.35 -6.39
C ASP A 70 -6.08 2.78 -5.70
N ALA A 71 -6.08 1.46 -5.48
CA ALA A 71 -4.98 0.70 -4.90
C ALA A 71 -3.67 0.85 -5.70
N SER A 72 -3.74 0.99 -7.02
CA SER A 72 -2.57 1.18 -7.88
C SER A 72 -1.92 2.54 -7.65
N SER A 73 -2.71 3.58 -7.37
CA SER A 73 -2.20 4.93 -7.09
C SER A 73 -1.53 4.98 -5.73
N LEU A 74 -2.12 4.34 -4.72
CA LEU A 74 -1.48 4.17 -3.42
C LEU A 74 -0.19 3.37 -3.57
N CYS A 75 -0.23 2.19 -4.19
CA CYS A 75 0.94 1.35 -4.25
C CYS A 75 2.06 2.02 -5.07
N LYS A 76 1.74 2.75 -6.15
CA LYS A 76 2.72 3.59 -6.85
C LYS A 76 3.27 4.70 -5.96
N TYR A 77 2.44 5.43 -5.24
CA TYR A 77 2.90 6.51 -4.34
C TYR A 77 3.82 5.96 -3.25
N MET A 78 3.42 4.87 -2.61
CA MET A 78 4.17 4.17 -1.57
C MET A 78 5.44 3.51 -2.11
N ALA A 79 5.45 3.02 -3.36
CA ALA A 79 6.58 2.32 -3.98
C ALA A 79 7.58 3.23 -4.71
N ASP A 80 7.13 4.39 -5.20
CA ASP A 80 7.98 5.35 -5.91
C ASP A 80 8.85 6.14 -4.95
N GLY A 81 8.52 6.12 -3.65
CA GLY A 81 9.30 6.80 -2.62
C GLY A 81 9.59 8.25 -3.03
N LYS A 82 8.63 8.93 -3.68
CA LYS A 82 8.72 10.33 -4.09
C LYS A 82 8.61 11.27 -2.89
N TYR A 83 9.44 10.96 -1.91
CA TYR A 83 10.10 11.84 -0.95
C TYR A 83 11.45 12.32 -1.51
N ARG A 84 11.72 12.16 -2.81
CA ARG A 84 12.81 12.92 -3.42
C ARG A 84 12.29 14.32 -3.72
N SER A 85 12.38 15.15 -2.68
CA SER A 85 12.37 16.60 -2.83
C SER A 85 13.44 16.97 -3.86
N GLU A 86 13.00 17.47 -5.02
CA GLU A 86 13.79 18.36 -5.89
C GLU A 86 12.96 19.61 -6.14
#